data_AF-A0A6G3PV39-F1
#
_entry.id   AF-A0A6G3PV39-F1
#
_cell.length_a   1.000
_cell.length_b   1.000
_cell.length_c   1.000
_cell.angle_alpha   90.00
_cell.angle_beta   90.00
_cell.angle_gamma   90.00
#
_symmetry.space_group_name_H-M   'P 1'
#
loop_
_entity.id
_entity.type
_entity.pdbx_description
1 polymer ?
#
loop_
_entity_poly.entity_id
_entity_poly.type
_entity_poly.pdbx_seq_one_letter_code
_entity_poly.pdbx_strand_id
1 'polypeptide(L)'
;VPPAGPPPGIAAAEAPAVYGNALRDDPWLDAWPVVLRDVIPVPAGDGWQLADARSASAVPIAPAALSRPGLWKLVALSGGGPVTVFGEIGHRGFDPYAAWDPGDPEEGEAAPAAARSVVPLV
;
A
#
# COMPACT_ATOMS: atom_id res chain seq x y z
N VAL A 1 1.81 -17.00 17.81
CA VAL A 1 0.92 -17.23 16.64
C VAL A 1 1.19 -16.09 15.66
N PRO A 2 1.58 -16.36 14.40
CA PRO A 2 1.72 -15.29 13.41
C PRO A 2 0.36 -14.59 13.21
N PRO A 3 0.33 -13.27 13.00
CA PRO A 3 -0.93 -12.54 12.83
C PRO A 3 -1.70 -13.09 11.62
N ALA A 4 -3.03 -13.21 11.76
CA ALA A 4 -3.91 -13.85 10.78
C ALA A 4 -4.07 -13.05 9.47
N GLY A 5 -3.60 -11.81 9.40
CA GLY A 5 -3.75 -10.95 8.24
C GLY A 5 -2.97 -9.64 8.36
N PRO A 6 -3.14 -8.72 7.39
CA PRO A 6 -2.51 -7.40 7.46
C PRO A 6 -2.91 -6.66 8.74
N PRO A 7 -2.02 -5.83 9.30
CA PRO A 7 -2.41 -4.85 10.31
C PRO A 7 -3.54 -3.95 9.78
N PRO A 8 -4.35 -3.34 10.65
CA PRO A 8 -5.30 -2.32 10.24
C PRO A 8 -4.61 -1.22 9.43
N GLY A 9 -5.18 -0.89 8.27
CA GLY A 9 -4.68 0.13 7.37
C GLY A 9 -5.66 1.28 7.19
N ILE A 10 -5.21 2.30 6.47
CA ILE A 10 -5.98 3.51 6.12
C ILE A 10 -6.23 3.56 4.61
N ALA A 11 -7.17 4.39 4.17
CA ALA A 11 -7.34 4.69 2.75
C ALA A 11 -6.16 5.54 2.23
N ALA A 12 -5.89 5.47 0.92
CA ALA A 12 -4.81 6.24 0.31
C ALA A 12 -4.96 7.75 0.55
N ALA A 13 -6.20 8.27 0.55
CA ALA A 13 -6.50 9.68 0.79
C ALA A 13 -6.07 10.18 2.19
N GLU A 14 -5.96 9.30 3.18
CA GLU A 14 -5.64 9.65 4.57
C GLU A 14 -4.11 9.78 4.79
N ALA A 15 -3.30 9.15 3.94
CA ALA A 15 -1.85 9.04 4.15
C ALA A 15 -1.12 10.41 4.26
N PRO A 16 -1.43 11.43 3.44
CA PRO A 16 -0.78 12.73 3.57
C PRO A 16 -1.06 13.42 4.91
N ALA A 17 -2.26 13.24 5.46
CA ALA A 17 -2.62 13.83 6.75
C ALA A 17 -1.90 13.14 7.92
N VAL A 18 -1.75 11.81 7.85
CA VAL A 18 -0.97 11.04 8.84
C VAL A 18 0.49 11.49 8.84
N TYR A 19 1.12 11.59 7.65
CA TYR A 19 2.48 12.11 7.52
C TYR A 19 2.61 13.55 8.06
N GLY A 20 1.69 14.44 7.67
CA GLY A 20 1.71 15.84 8.11
C GLY A 20 1.57 16.02 9.61
N ASN A 21 0.80 15.15 10.28
CA ASN A 21 0.70 15.15 11.75
C ASN A 21 2.01 14.66 12.39
N ALA A 22 2.61 13.58 11.89
CA ALA A 22 3.89 13.11 12.41
C ALA A 22 5.02 14.14 12.19
N LEU A 23 5.05 14.79 11.03
CA LEU A 23 6.00 15.86 10.71
C LEU A 23 5.84 17.10 11.59
N ARG A 24 4.62 17.39 12.07
CA ARG A 24 4.39 18.48 13.04
C ARG A 24 5.08 18.19 14.36
N ASP A 25 5.06 16.95 14.81
CA ASP A 25 5.63 16.53 16.09
C ASP A 25 7.16 16.37 16.01
N ASP A 26 7.68 15.97 14.84
CA ASP A 26 9.12 15.92 14.52
C ASP A 26 9.40 16.53 13.13
N PRO A 27 9.87 17.80 13.06
CA PRO A 27 10.08 18.48 11.78
C PRO A 27 11.29 17.96 10.98
N TRP A 28 12.08 17.05 11.54
CA TRP A 28 13.17 16.37 10.83
C TRP A 28 12.75 15.01 10.25
N LEU A 29 11.48 14.63 10.38
CA LEU A 29 10.96 13.36 9.88
C LEU A 29 10.89 13.31 8.34
N ASP A 30 11.62 12.39 7.73
CA ASP A 30 11.63 12.22 6.27
C ASP A 30 10.39 11.49 5.73
N ALA A 31 9.91 10.48 6.46
CA ALA A 31 8.77 9.65 6.09
C ALA A 31 8.11 8.98 7.32
N TRP A 32 6.91 8.44 7.14
CA TRP A 32 6.13 7.79 8.20
C TRP A 32 5.57 6.44 7.77
N PRO A 33 5.67 5.38 8.60
CA PRO A 33 5.16 4.05 8.26
C PRO A 33 3.63 4.01 8.23
N VAL A 34 3.09 3.37 7.20
CA VAL A 34 1.65 3.28 6.94
C VAL A 34 1.30 1.97 6.25
N VAL A 35 0.11 1.44 6.58
CA VAL A 35 -0.53 0.38 5.82
C VAL A 35 -1.66 1.01 5.01
N LEU A 36 -1.57 0.96 3.68
CA LEU A 36 -2.68 1.34 2.80
C LEU A 36 -3.50 0.10 2.47
N ARG A 37 -4.82 0.22 2.60
CA ARG A 37 -5.77 -0.85 2.26
C ARG A 37 -6.55 -0.51 1.00
N ASP A 38 -6.98 -1.55 0.30
CA ASP A 38 -7.83 -1.46 -0.90
C ASP A 38 -7.23 -0.53 -1.98
N VAL A 39 -5.91 -0.62 -2.22
CA VAL A 39 -5.23 0.20 -3.23
C VAL A 39 -4.89 -0.60 -4.49
N ILE A 40 -4.92 0.06 -5.64
CA ILE A 40 -4.58 -0.52 -6.94
C ILE A 40 -3.37 0.23 -7.50
N PRO A 41 -2.22 -0.43 -7.76
CA PRO A 41 -1.11 0.19 -8.47
C PRO A 41 -1.52 0.46 -9.92
N VAL A 42 -1.53 1.74 -10.31
CA VAL A 42 -1.88 2.16 -11.67
C VAL A 42 -0.80 3.09 -12.25
N PRO A 43 -0.52 3.01 -13.57
CA PRO A 43 0.32 4.01 -14.23
C PRO A 43 -0.27 5.41 -14.11
N ALA A 44 0.56 6.42 -13.92
CA ALA A 44 0.15 7.83 -13.86
C ALA A 44 1.22 8.75 -14.44
N GLY A 45 0.96 9.34 -15.60
CA GLY A 45 1.95 10.17 -16.30
C GLY A 45 3.20 9.38 -16.66
N ASP A 46 4.36 9.84 -16.20
CA ASP A 46 5.66 9.19 -16.32
C ASP A 46 6.01 8.27 -15.13
N GLY A 47 5.09 8.09 -14.18
CA GLY A 47 5.28 7.30 -12.97
C GLY A 47 4.13 6.34 -12.67
N TRP A 48 4.00 6.02 -11.38
CA TRP A 48 2.97 5.12 -10.86
C TRP A 48 2.35 5.72 -9.60
N GLN A 49 1.12 5.31 -9.30
CA GLN A 49 0.41 5.70 -8.09
C GLN A 49 -0.37 4.52 -7.52
N LEU A 50 -0.69 4.60 -6.23
CA LEU A 50 -1.63 3.72 -5.55
C LEU A 50 -2.99 4.41 -5.52
N ALA A 51 -3.88 4.00 -6.42
CA ALA A 51 -5.25 4.50 -6.47
C ALA A 51 -6.10 3.81 -5.41
N ASP A 52 -6.93 4.56 -4.71
CA ASP A 52 -7.92 4.03 -3.80
C ASP A 52 -9.04 3.34 -4.61
N ALA A 53 -9.35 2.08 -4.30
CA ALA A 53 -10.40 1.35 -5.01
C ALA A 53 -11.81 1.88 -4.71
N ARG A 54 -11.98 2.65 -3.62
CA ARG A 54 -13.28 3.13 -3.13
C ARG A 54 -13.50 4.63 -3.37
N SER A 55 -12.49 5.35 -3.84
CA SER A 55 -12.56 6.80 -4.05
C SER A 55 -11.76 7.24 -5.27
N ALA A 56 -11.88 8.51 -5.68
CA ALA A 56 -11.09 9.06 -6.78
C ALA A 56 -9.68 9.53 -6.33
N SER A 57 -9.25 9.18 -5.13
CA SER A 57 -7.95 9.58 -4.59
C SER A 57 -6.85 8.60 -4.97
N ALA A 58 -5.62 9.10 -5.11
CA ALA A 58 -4.44 8.27 -5.32
C ALA A 58 -3.22 8.92 -4.65
N VAL A 59 -2.27 8.08 -4.25
CA VAL A 59 -0.98 8.52 -3.70
C VAL A 59 0.13 8.13 -4.68
N PRO A 60 0.98 9.08 -5.13
CA PRO A 60 2.11 8.76 -6.00
C PRO A 60 3.04 7.74 -5.35
N ILE A 61 3.54 6.78 -6.13
CA ILE A 61 4.63 5.90 -5.69
C ILE A 61 5.93 6.68 -5.77
N ALA A 62 6.72 6.63 -4.69
CA ALA A 62 7.96 7.37 -4.57
C ALA A 62 8.95 6.97 -5.68
N PRO A 63 9.70 7.93 -6.27
CA PRO A 63 10.64 7.65 -7.36
C PRO A 63 11.66 6.54 -7.07
N ALA A 64 12.11 6.43 -5.81
CA ALA A 64 13.05 5.38 -5.39
C ALA A 64 12.48 3.96 -5.54
N ALA A 65 11.16 3.80 -5.44
CA ALA A 65 10.51 2.51 -5.60
C ALA A 65 10.34 2.12 -7.08
N LEU A 66 10.25 3.11 -7.98
CA LEU A 66 10.07 2.87 -9.42
C LEU A 66 11.28 2.18 -10.06
N SER A 67 12.47 2.32 -9.48
CA SER A 67 13.69 1.66 -9.95
C SER A 67 13.87 0.24 -9.42
N ARG A 68 13.00 -0.23 -8.51
CA ARG A 68 13.11 -1.56 -7.89
C ARG A 68 12.23 -2.60 -8.57
N PRO A 69 12.63 -3.89 -8.57
CA PRO A 69 11.77 -4.99 -9.01
C PRO A 69 10.45 -5.10 -8.23
N GLY A 70 10.39 -4.54 -7.01
CA GLY A 70 9.22 -4.53 -6.14
C GLY A 70 7.95 -4.01 -6.79
N LEU A 71 8.06 -2.98 -7.63
CA LEU A 71 6.89 -2.44 -8.34
C LEU A 71 6.21 -3.51 -9.18
N TRP A 72 6.99 -4.32 -9.91
CA TRP A 72 6.44 -5.37 -10.76
C TRP A 72 5.84 -6.52 -9.96
N LYS A 73 6.42 -6.87 -8.81
CA LYS A 73 5.81 -7.81 -7.87
C LYS A 73 4.45 -7.30 -7.37
N LEU A 74 4.37 -6.02 -7.01
CA LEU A 74 3.14 -5.39 -6.53
C LEU A 74 2.05 -5.36 -7.62
N VAL A 75 2.42 -5.01 -8.86
CA VAL A 75 1.50 -5.04 -10.01
C VAL A 75 1.01 -6.46 -10.29
N ALA A 76 1.91 -7.44 -10.31
CA ALA A 76 1.54 -8.84 -10.51
C ALA A 76 0.64 -9.37 -9.39
N LEU A 77 0.93 -9.02 -8.14
CA LEU A 77 0.13 -9.40 -6.98
C LEU A 77 -1.27 -8.77 -7.02
N SER A 78 -1.36 -7.52 -7.46
CA SER A 78 -2.65 -6.83 -7.62
C SER A 78 -3.51 -7.46 -8.69
N GLY A 79 -2.94 -7.84 -9.84
CA GLY A 79 -3.72 -8.34 -10.98
C GLY A 79 -4.76 -7.34 -11.50
N GLY A 80 -4.64 -6.06 -11.14
CA GLY A 80 -5.64 -5.01 -11.39
C GLY A 80 -6.71 -4.88 -10.29
N GLY A 81 -6.71 -5.75 -9.29
CA GLY A 81 -7.58 -5.70 -8.12
C GLY A 81 -6.95 -5.00 -6.91
N PRO A 82 -7.76 -4.65 -5.89
CA PRO A 82 -7.27 -3.98 -4.68
C PRO A 82 -6.36 -4.87 -3.84
N VAL A 83 -5.27 -4.31 -3.33
CA VAL A 83 -4.32 -4.96 -2.43
C VAL A 83 -4.10 -4.15 -1.16
N THR A 84 -3.58 -4.80 -0.12
CA THR A 84 -3.09 -4.13 1.09
C THR A 84 -1.57 -4.05 1.03
N VAL A 85 -1.02 -2.86 1.28
CA VAL A 85 0.41 -2.58 1.10
C VAL A 85 0.94 -1.84 2.32
N PHE A 86 2.05 -2.32 2.88
CA PHE A 86 2.85 -1.62 3.87
C PHE A 86 4.01 -0.88 3.19
N GLY A 87 4.26 0.33 3.66
CA GLY A 87 5.33 1.18 3.17
C GLY A 87 5.45 2.43 4.02
N GLU A 88 6.19 3.39 3.49
CA GLU A 88 6.36 4.70 4.12
C GLU A 88 5.79 5.79 3.23
N ILE A 89 5.04 6.72 3.82
CA ILE A 89 4.61 7.95 3.14
C ILE A 89 5.59 9.07 3.51
N GLY A 90 6.12 9.75 2.49
CA GLY A 90 6.95 10.93 2.68
C GLY A 90 6.62 12.02 1.67
N HIS A 91 7.38 13.10 1.70
CA HIS A 91 7.19 14.26 0.82
C HIS A 91 7.29 13.93 -0.70
N ARG A 92 7.89 12.79 -1.06
CA ARG A 92 8.03 12.33 -2.46
C ARG A 92 6.99 11.30 -2.89
N GLY A 93 6.04 10.94 -2.02
CA GLY A 93 5.08 9.87 -2.24
C GLY A 93 5.31 8.66 -1.34
N PHE A 94 4.70 7.54 -1.71
CA PHE A 94 4.67 6.31 -0.94
C PHE A 94 5.72 5.30 -1.43
N ASP A 95 6.55 4.80 -0.52
CA ASP A 95 7.55 3.77 -0.80
C ASP A 95 7.05 2.38 -0.31
N PRO A 96 6.61 1.48 -1.20
CA PRO A 96 6.04 0.17 -0.83
C PRO A 96 7.12 -0.86 -0.47
N TYR A 97 7.01 -1.49 0.71
CA TYR A 97 7.97 -2.49 1.21
C TYR A 97 7.42 -3.90 1.28
N ALA A 98 6.13 -4.06 1.56
CA ALA A 98 5.48 -5.36 1.60
C ALA A 98 4.03 -5.24 1.16
N ALA A 99 3.47 -6.29 0.58
CA ALA A 99 2.05 -6.38 0.28
C ALA A 99 1.50 -7.71 0.75
N TRP A 100 0.21 -7.73 1.08
CA TRP A 100 -0.49 -8.98 1.42
C TRP A 100 -1.20 -9.49 0.19
N ASP A 101 -1.07 -10.79 -0.03
CA ASP A 101 -1.87 -11.51 -1.01
C ASP A 101 -3.36 -11.27 -0.71
N PRO A 102 -4.15 -10.75 -1.67
CA PRO A 102 -5.57 -10.51 -1.48
C PRO A 102 -6.34 -11.80 -1.09
N GLY A 103 -5.77 -12.98 -1.35
CA GLY A 103 -6.42 -14.29 -1.15
C GLY A 103 -7.48 -14.51 -2.24
N ASP A 104 -7.78 -15.77 -2.54
CA ASP A 104 -8.85 -16.08 -3.49
C ASP A 104 -10.19 -15.56 -2.95
N PRO A 105 -11.00 -14.87 -3.76
CA PRO A 105 -12.37 -14.57 -3.41
C PRO A 105 -13.17 -15.88 -3.50
N GLU A 106 -13.15 -16.68 -2.45
CA GLU A 106 -14.06 -17.82 -2.35
C GLU A 106 -15.51 -17.30 -2.45
N GLU A 107 -16.24 -17.80 -3.44
CA GLU A 107 -17.64 -17.51 -3.68
C GLU A 107 -18.47 -17.73 -2.41
N GLY A 108 -18.95 -16.64 -1.81
CA GLY A 108 -20.17 -16.65 -1.00
C GLY A 108 -20.17 -17.53 0.25
N GLU A 109 -19.28 -17.30 1.20
CA GLU A 109 -19.54 -17.45 2.65
C GLU A 109 -18.34 -16.81 3.36
N ALA A 110 -18.54 -16.15 4.51
CA ALA A 110 -17.45 -15.58 5.29
C ALA A 110 -16.57 -16.69 5.88
N ALA A 111 -15.66 -17.26 5.07
CA ALA A 111 -14.61 -18.14 5.54
C ALA A 111 -13.67 -17.35 6.47
N PRO A 112 -13.15 -17.97 7.55
CA PRO A 112 -12.21 -17.31 8.43
C PRO A 112 -10.98 -16.89 7.62
N ALA A 113 -10.47 -15.67 7.87
CA ALA A 113 -9.30 -15.12 7.19
C ALA A 113 -8.13 -16.12 7.25
N ALA A 114 -7.96 -16.90 6.19
CA ALA A 114 -6.75 -17.68 5.99
C ALA A 114 -5.57 -16.70 6.01
N ALA A 115 -4.45 -17.14 6.58
CA ALA A 115 -3.27 -16.30 6.73
C ALA A 115 -2.81 -15.80 5.36
N ARG A 116 -3.14 -14.54 5.04
CA ARG A 116 -2.70 -13.89 3.80
C ARG A 116 -1.17 -13.86 3.81
N SER A 117 -0.55 -14.42 2.78
CA SER A 117 0.90 -14.43 2.67
C SER A 117 1.42 -13.00 2.45
N VAL A 118 2.54 -12.67 3.09
CA VAL A 118 3.21 -11.37 2.92
C VAL A 118 4.26 -11.50 1.84
N VAL A 119 4.17 -10.64 0.82
CA VAL A 119 5.10 -10.56 -0.30
C VAL A 119 6.07 -9.39 -0.09
N PRO A 120 7.38 -9.63 0.09
CA PRO A 120 8.37 -8.57 0.20
C PRO A 120 8.66 -7.90 -1.16
N LEU A 121 8.69 -6.57 -1.15
CA LEU A 121 8.85 -5.71 -2.33
C LEU A 121 10.24 -5.04 -2.40
N VAL A 122 11.08 -5.24 -1.39
CA VAL A 122 12.50 -4.84 -1.37
C VAL A 122 13.41 -6.06 -1.31
#